data_AF-A0A377ZN10-F1
#
_entry.id   AF-A0A377ZN10-F1
#
_cell.length_a   1.000
_cell.length_b   1.000
_cell.length_c   1.000
_cell.angle_alpha   90.00
_cell.angle_beta   90.00
_cell.angle_gamma   90.00
#
_symmetry.space_group_name_H-M   'P 1'
#
loop_
_entity.id
_entity.type
_entity.pdbx_description
1 polymer ?
#
loop_
_entity_poly.entity_id
_entity_poly.type
_entity_poly.pdbx_seq_one_letter_code
_entity_poly.pdbx_strand_id
1 'polypeptide(L)' 'MEARLPAGGQATPMTYEVNGKQYVVISAGGHGSFGTKMGDYIVAYALPDDAK' A
#
# COMPACT_ATOMS: atom_id res chain seq x y z
N MET A 1 0.38 12.17 8.56
CA MET A 1 -0.89 11.52 8.17
C MET A 1 -0.63 10.02 8.14
N GLU A 2 -1.53 9.20 8.67
CA GLU A 2 -1.43 7.74 8.62
C GLU A 2 -2.64 7.21 7.85
N ALA A 3 -2.42 6.29 6.91
CA ALA A 3 -3.47 5.63 6.16
C ALA A 3 -3.50 4.14 6.53
N ARG A 4 -4.67 3.64 6.92
CA ARG A 4 -4.83 2.22 7.22
C ARG A 4 -5.00 1.41 5.94
N LEU A 5 -4.33 0.26 5.90
CA LEU A 5 -4.57 -0.72 4.84
C LEU A 5 -6.00 -1.29 4.94
N PRO A 6 -6.64 -1.59 3.80
CA PRO A 6 -7.99 -2.14 3.77
C PRO A 6 -8.06 -3.61 4.22
N ALA A 7 -6.91 -4.30 4.25
CA ALA A 7 -6.72 -5.71 4.61
C ALA A 7 -5.31 -5.92 5.23
N GLY A 8 -4.94 -7.17 5.51
CA GLY A 8 -3.61 -7.50 6.06
C GLY A 8 -2.44 -6.99 5.21
N GLY A 9 -1.41 -6.43 5.86
CA GLY A 9 -0.22 -5.88 5.20
C GLY A 9 1.02 -6.77 5.33
N GLN A 10 0.87 -8.08 5.07
CA GLN A 10 1.95 -9.06 5.30
C GLN A 10 3.03 -9.08 4.20
N ALA A 11 2.74 -8.48 3.05
CA ALA A 11 3.70 -8.40 1.95
C ALA A 11 4.77 -7.33 2.21
N THR A 12 6.00 -7.56 1.74
CA THR A 12 7.05 -6.54 1.74
C THR A 12 6.66 -5.38 0.81
N PRO A 13 6.63 -4.12 1.28
CA PRO A 13 6.38 -2.98 0.41
C PRO A 13 7.55 -2.77 -0.55
N MET A 14 7.27 -2.18 -1.71
CA MET A 14 8.27 -1.82 -2.71
C MET A 14 8.03 -0.41 -3.24
N THR A 15 9.02 0.14 -3.93
CA THR A 15 8.88 1.43 -4.61
C THR A 15 9.09 1.29 -6.10
N TYR A 16 8.46 2.19 -6.86
CA TYR A 16 8.73 2.36 -8.28
C TYR A 16 8.50 3.83 -8.66
N GLU A 17 9.01 4.21 -9.82
CA GLU A 17 8.80 5.54 -10.40
C GLU A 17 8.12 5.41 -11.76
N VAL A 18 7.17 6.31 -12.03
CA VAL A 18 6.60 6.51 -13.35
C VAL A 18 6.39 8.00 -13.59
N ASN A 19 6.81 8.50 -14.75
CA ASN A 19 6.70 9.91 -15.13
C ASN A 19 7.27 10.89 -14.09
N GLY A 20 8.39 10.53 -13.46
CA GLY A 20 9.04 11.37 -12.44
C GLY A 20 8.33 11.39 -11.07
N LYS A 21 7.28 10.58 -10.89
CA LYS A 21 6.57 10.46 -9.61
C LYS A 21 6.91 9.13 -8.94
N GLN A 22 7.36 9.20 -7.69
CA GLN A 22 7.68 8.04 -6.87
C GLN A 22 6.44 7.50 -6.15
N TYR A 23 6.34 6.18 -6.09
CA TYR A 23 5.25 5.47 -5.43
C TYR A 23 5.81 4.47 -4.43
N VAL A 24 5.12 4.32 -3.30
CA VAL A 24 5.27 3.20 -2.36
C VAL A 24 4.06 2.29 -2.53
N VAL A 25 4.30 1.02 -2.82
CA VAL A 25 3.24 0.04 -3.13
C VAL A 25 3.30 -1.15 -2.19
N ILE A 26 2.13 -1.65 -1.81
CA ILE A 26 1.99 -2.91 -1.10
C ILE A 26 0.77 -3.69 -1.59
N SER A 27 0.92 -5.01 -1.65
CA SER A 27 -0.20 -5.94 -1.75
C SER A 27 -0.79 -6.14 -0.35
N ALA A 28 -1.98 -5.60 -0.11
CA ALA A 28 -2.73 -5.76 1.12
C ALA A 28 -3.66 -6.99 1.01
N GLY A 29 -3.10 -8.15 1.36
CA GLY A 29 -3.80 -9.43 1.43
C GLY A 29 -4.07 -9.85 2.87
N GLY A 30 -5.33 -10.13 3.19
CA GLY A 30 -5.72 -10.70 4.48
C GLY A 30 -5.64 -12.21 4.50
N HIS A 31 -5.24 -12.79 5.63
CA HIS A 31 -5.30 -14.23 5.88
C HIS A 31 -5.92 -14.54 7.24
N GLY A 32 -6.89 -15.45 7.25
CA GLY A 32 -7.70 -15.78 8.43
C GLY A 32 -6.86 -16.32 9.59
N SER A 33 -5.84 -17.15 9.32
CA SER A 33 -4.95 -17.70 10.35
C SER A 33 -4.11 -16.63 11.06
N PHE A 34 -3.95 -15.44 10.46
CA PHE A 34 -3.26 -14.31 11.07
C PHE A 34 -4.22 -13.30 11.73
N GLY A 35 -5.52 -13.59 11.79
CA GLY A 35 -6.53 -12.70 12.38
C GLY A 35 -6.64 -11.34 11.67
N THR A 36 -6.10 -11.22 10.46
CA THR A 36 -6.15 -9.98 9.67
C THR A 36 -7.45 -9.88 8.91
N LYS A 37 -7.89 -8.65 8.65
CA LYS A 37 -9.05 -8.40 7.80
C LYS A 37 -8.80 -8.99 6.41
N MET A 38 -9.69 -9.87 5.96
CA MET A 38 -9.65 -10.48 4.64
C MET A 38 -9.81 -9.43 3.53
N GLY A 39 -9.13 -9.67 2.42
CA GLY A 39 -9.17 -8.81 1.24
C GLY A 39 -7.98 -9.07 0.32
N ASP A 40 -8.05 -8.51 -0.88
CA ASP A 40 -7.01 -8.56 -1.90
C ASP A 40 -6.98 -7.21 -2.62
N TYR A 41 -5.97 -6.39 -2.28
CA TYR A 41 -5.86 -5.02 -2.77
C TYR A 41 -4.40 -4.71 -3.12
N ILE A 42 -4.19 -3.96 -4.19
CA ILE A 42 -2.95 -3.22 -4.40
C ILE A 42 -3.17 -1.78 -3.97
N VAL A 43 -2.35 -1.31 -3.03
CA VAL A 43 -2.40 0.08 -2.55
C VAL A 43 -1.10 0.77 -2.96
N ALA A 44 -1.22 1.92 -3.62
CA ALA A 44 -0.11 2.77 -3.99
C ALA A 44 -0.26 4.15 -3.36
N TYR A 45 0.78 4.60 -2.66
CA TYR A 45 0.87 5.93 -2.06
C TYR A 45 1.87 6.77 -2.84
N ALA A 46 1.56 8.04 -3.01
CA ALA A 46 2.47 9.04 -3.54
C ALA A 46 2.16 10.39 -2.90
N LEU A 47 3.12 11.30 -2.94
CA LEU A 47 2.88 12.67 -2.54
C LEU A 47 1.87 13.34 -3.50
N PRO A 48 1.11 14.33 -3.02
CA PRO A 48 0.35 15.23 -3.90
C PRO A 48 1.25 15.86 -4.95
N ASP A 49 0.73 16.13 -6.15
CA ASP A 49 1.50 16.71 -7.25
C ASP A 49 1.99 18.15 -6.94
N ASP A 50 1.37 18.80 -5.96
CA ASP A 50 1.65 20.15 -5.51
C ASP A 50 2.46 20.22 -4.19
N ALA A 51 2.92 19.08 -3.67
CA ALA A 51 3.77 19.05 -2.49
C ALA A 51 5.16 19.64 -2.81
N LYS A 52 5.36 20.92 -2.50
CA LYS A 52 6.66 21.61 -2.46
C LYS A 52 7.31 21.50 -1.09
#